data_AF-A0A937JYK6-F1
#
_entry.id   AF-A0A937JYK6-F1
#
_cell.length_a   1.000
_cell.length_b   1.000
_cell.length_c   1.000
_cell.angle_alpha   90.00
_cell.angle_beta   90.00
_cell.angle_gamma   90.00
#
_symmetry.space_group_name_H-M   'P 1'
#
loop_
_entity.id
_entity.type
_entity.pdbx_description
1 polymer ?
#
loop_
_entity_poly.entity_id
_entity_poly.type
_entity_poly.pdbx_seq_one_letter_code
_entity_poly.pdbx_strand_id
1 'polypeptide(L)'
;MKATILPIVTLLATLTLPLTARADNPVHVQQLLETGACAGCDLAGANLTAAHLIGADLRNANLRDAVLVDANLEGADLTGANLQGANLTGAFVTNAVLNEANLTAANLTNAEMINAQTFGATLSNINISGADIYGSGIGIGGEE
;
A
#
# COMPACT_ATOMS: atom_id res chain seq x y z
N MET A 1 14.41 34.67 36.12
CA MET A 1 13.20 33.82 36.02
C MET A 1 13.66 32.44 35.57
N LYS A 2 13.49 31.41 36.40
CA LYS A 2 13.85 30.02 36.06
C LYS A 2 12.62 29.37 35.42
N ALA A 3 12.73 28.93 34.18
CA ALA A 3 11.69 28.16 33.51
C ALA A 3 11.82 26.69 33.91
N THR A 4 10.82 26.17 34.61
CA THR A 4 10.73 24.75 34.97
C THR A 4 10.00 24.04 33.82
N ILE A 5 10.71 23.19 33.08
CA ILE A 5 10.13 22.36 32.02
C ILE A 5 9.57 21.10 32.69
N LEU A 6 8.25 20.89 32.60
CA LEU A 6 7.60 19.64 33.02
C LEU A 6 7.94 18.53 32.01
N PRO A 7 8.31 17.31 32.45
CA PRO A 7 8.46 16.20 31.51
C PRO A 7 7.08 15.74 31.05
N ILE A 8 6.87 15.72 29.74
CA ILE A 8 5.73 15.07 29.10
C ILE A 8 5.89 13.57 29.36
N VAL A 9 5.05 13.01 30.23
CA VAL A 9 4.97 11.57 30.47
C VAL A 9 4.29 10.95 29.25
N THR A 10 5.06 10.51 28.26
CA THR A 10 4.55 9.65 27.20
C THR A 10 4.29 8.27 27.80
N LEU A 11 3.02 7.96 27.99
CA LEU A 11 2.56 6.64 28.39
C LEU A 11 2.84 5.66 27.23
N LEU A 12 3.99 4.97 27.27
CA LEU A 12 4.22 3.80 26.43
C LEU A 12 3.32 2.67 26.96
N ALA A 13 2.11 2.58 26.41
CA ALA A 13 1.34 1.35 26.49
C ALA A 13 2.07 0.30 25.63
N THR A 14 2.89 -0.52 26.27
CA THR A 14 3.52 -1.68 25.62
C THR A 14 2.42 -2.68 25.28
N LEU A 15 1.86 -2.56 24.08
CA LEU A 15 0.93 -3.52 23.52
C LEU A 15 1.71 -4.80 23.18
N THR A 16 1.62 -5.80 24.05
CA THR A 16 2.15 -7.14 23.75
C THR A 16 1.19 -7.84 22.80
N LEU A 17 1.43 -7.71 21.50
CA LEU A 17 0.76 -8.54 20.49
C LEU A 17 1.31 -9.97 20.56
N PRO A 18 0.46 -11.01 20.41
CA PRO A 18 0.93 -12.38 20.30
C PRO A 18 1.83 -12.50 19.07
N LEU A 19 3.04 -13.03 19.29
CA LEU A 19 4.03 -13.28 18.25
C LEU A 19 3.60 -14.51 17.44
N THR A 20 2.54 -14.39 16.64
CA THR A 20 2.51 -15.17 15.41
C THR A 20 3.71 -14.70 14.59
N ALA A 21 4.42 -15.62 13.94
CA ALA A 21 5.47 -15.28 13.00
C ALA A 21 4.84 -14.58 11.79
N ARG A 22 4.42 -13.34 11.98
CA ARG A 22 3.92 -12.50 10.90
C ARG A 22 5.15 -12.09 10.10
N ALA A 23 5.09 -12.26 8.79
CA ALA A 23 6.13 -11.77 7.90
C ALA A 23 6.22 -10.23 7.90
N ASP A 24 5.23 -9.56 8.52
CA ASP A 24 5.15 -8.12 8.57
C ASP A 24 6.09 -7.50 9.61
N ASN A 25 6.71 -6.37 9.25
CA ASN A 25 7.49 -5.57 10.17
C ASN A 25 6.55 -4.61 10.91
N PRO A 26 6.22 -4.87 12.20
CA PRO A 26 5.21 -4.09 12.90
C PRO A 26 5.62 -2.63 13.10
N VAL A 27 6.93 -2.33 13.13
CA VAL A 27 7.43 -0.96 13.25
C VAL A 27 7.12 -0.16 11.98
N HIS A 28 7.36 -0.75 10.80
CA HIS A 28 7.02 -0.09 9.53
C HIS A 28 5.52 -0.01 9.28
N VAL A 29 4.76 -1.04 9.66
CA VAL A 29 3.29 -0.98 9.59
C VAL A 29 2.78 0.17 10.47
N GLN A 30 3.26 0.28 11.71
CA GLN A 30 2.89 1.37 12.59
C GLN A 30 3.30 2.74 12.01
N GLN A 31 4.53 2.86 11.51
CA GLN A 31 5.00 4.09 10.88
C GLN A 31 4.11 4.52 9.71
N LEU A 32 3.76 3.59 8.81
CA LEU A 32 2.87 3.85 7.68
C LEU A 32 1.50 4.33 8.15
N LEU A 33 0.89 3.62 9.12
CA LEU A 33 -0.46 3.93 9.59
C LEU A 33 -0.53 5.24 10.40
N GLU A 34 0.55 5.62 11.08
CA GLU A 34 0.61 6.87 11.85
C GLU A 34 0.95 8.08 10.99
N THR A 35 1.80 7.92 9.98
CA THR A 35 2.42 9.04 9.28
C THR A 35 2.10 9.12 7.79
N GLY A 36 1.62 8.03 7.19
CA GLY A 36 1.49 7.90 5.74
C GLY A 36 2.83 7.82 5.00
N ALA A 37 3.98 7.83 5.68
CA ALA A 37 5.31 7.87 5.07
C ALA A 37 6.11 6.59 5.35
N CYS A 38 6.34 5.79 4.31
CA CYS A 38 7.08 4.54 4.41
C CYS A 38 7.89 4.22 3.13
N ALA A 39 8.54 5.23 2.57
CA ALA A 39 9.47 5.02 1.46
C ALA A 39 10.59 4.03 1.85
N GLY A 40 10.75 2.96 1.07
CA GLY A 40 11.73 1.90 1.31
C GLY A 40 11.42 0.98 2.49
N CYS A 41 10.24 1.10 3.11
CA CYS A 41 9.86 0.22 4.21
C CYS A 41 9.72 -1.23 3.76
N ASP A 42 10.09 -2.15 4.65
CA ASP A 42 9.69 -3.55 4.54
C ASP A 42 8.30 -3.76 5.13
N LEU A 43 7.33 -4.04 4.27
CA LEU A 43 5.91 -4.29 4.56
C LEU A 43 5.47 -5.65 3.97
N ALA A 44 6.41 -6.57 3.71
CA ALA A 44 6.07 -7.85 3.11
C ALA A 44 5.11 -8.64 4.00
N GLY A 45 4.04 -9.18 3.41
CA GLY A 45 3.00 -9.91 4.15
C GLY A 45 2.22 -9.07 5.16
N ALA A 46 2.36 -7.73 5.16
CA ALA A 46 1.61 -6.85 6.04
C ALA A 46 0.11 -7.00 5.79
N ASN A 47 -0.66 -7.07 6.89
CA ASN A 47 -2.10 -6.94 6.82
C ASN A 47 -2.47 -5.46 6.94
N LEU A 48 -2.85 -4.88 5.81
CA LEU A 48 -3.29 -3.49 5.62
C LEU A 48 -4.75 -3.47 5.10
N THR A 49 -5.54 -4.50 5.44
CA THR A 49 -6.96 -4.58 5.05
C THR A 49 -7.70 -3.32 5.51
N ALA A 50 -8.45 -2.69 4.59
CA ALA A 50 -9.19 -1.46 4.79
C ALA A 50 -8.35 -0.28 5.33
N ALA A 51 -7.03 -0.31 5.16
CA ALA A 51 -6.16 0.78 5.61
C ALA A 51 -6.45 2.07 4.83
N HIS A 52 -6.45 3.20 5.54
CA HIS A 52 -6.58 4.52 4.93
C HIS A 52 -5.19 5.05 4.57
N LEU A 53 -4.79 4.88 3.31
CA LEU A 53 -3.46 5.20 2.78
C LEU A 53 -3.51 6.27 1.69
N ILE A 54 -4.52 7.14 1.74
CA ILE A 54 -4.69 8.26 0.78
C ILE A 54 -3.43 9.12 0.80
N GLY A 55 -2.81 9.31 -0.36
CA GLY A 55 -1.60 10.11 -0.53
C GLY A 55 -0.36 9.57 0.17
N ALA A 56 -0.36 8.30 0.61
CA ALA A 56 0.79 7.72 1.30
C ALA A 56 2.03 7.66 0.41
N ASP A 57 3.21 7.91 0.99
CA ASP A 57 4.51 7.72 0.36
C ASP A 57 5.00 6.30 0.61
N LEU A 58 4.86 5.43 -0.39
CA LEU A 58 5.26 4.03 -0.41
C LEU A 58 6.35 3.76 -1.45
N ARG A 59 7.08 4.80 -1.89
CA ARG A 59 8.12 4.67 -2.91
C ARG A 59 9.15 3.63 -2.52
N ASN A 60 9.46 2.70 -3.42
CA ASN A 60 10.40 1.59 -3.21
C ASN A 60 10.07 0.69 -2.00
N ALA A 61 8.87 0.75 -1.43
CA ALA A 61 8.48 -0.11 -0.33
C ALA A 61 8.35 -1.58 -0.81
N ASN A 62 8.69 -2.52 0.06
CA ASN A 62 8.47 -3.93 -0.18
C ASN A 62 7.10 -4.33 0.37
N LEU A 63 6.10 -4.43 -0.50
CA LEU A 63 4.72 -4.85 -0.22
C LEU A 63 4.44 -6.28 -0.73
N ARG A 64 5.48 -7.09 -0.94
CA ARG A 64 5.35 -8.45 -1.46
C ARG A 64 4.41 -9.27 -0.57
N ASP A 65 3.43 -9.93 -1.18
CA ASP A 65 2.40 -10.73 -0.51
C ASP A 65 1.57 -9.96 0.56
N ALA A 66 1.59 -8.63 0.55
CA ALA A 66 0.78 -7.83 1.48
C ALA A 66 -0.72 -7.99 1.20
N VAL A 67 -1.53 -7.90 2.26
CA VAL A 67 -3.00 -7.93 2.19
C VAL A 67 -3.52 -6.50 2.26
N LEU A 68 -3.93 -5.96 1.11
CA LEU A 68 -4.46 -4.61 0.89
C LEU A 68 -5.95 -4.64 0.50
N VAL A 69 -6.68 -5.67 0.94
CA VAL A 69 -8.10 -5.84 0.64
C VAL A 69 -8.88 -4.61 1.11
N ASP A 70 -9.68 -4.01 0.22
CA ASP A 70 -10.46 -2.79 0.47
C ASP A 70 -9.64 -1.59 0.97
N ALA A 71 -8.30 -1.59 0.82
CA ALA A 71 -7.47 -0.47 1.22
C ALA A 71 -7.69 0.74 0.29
N ASN A 72 -7.64 1.94 0.86
CA ASN A 72 -7.71 3.17 0.08
C ASN A 72 -6.30 3.73 -0.16
N LEU A 73 -5.81 3.59 -1.40
CA LEU A 73 -4.52 4.06 -1.90
C LEU A 73 -4.68 5.27 -2.84
N GLU A 74 -5.80 6.01 -2.76
CA GLU A 74 -6.06 7.13 -3.64
C GLU A 74 -4.90 8.15 -3.58
N GLY A 75 -4.31 8.44 -4.73
CA GLY A 75 -3.18 9.38 -4.84
C GLY A 75 -1.88 8.93 -4.15
N ALA A 76 -1.76 7.69 -3.67
CA ALA A 76 -0.53 7.19 -3.07
C ALA A 76 0.61 7.10 -4.10
N ASP A 77 1.84 7.36 -3.65
CA ASP A 77 3.04 7.19 -4.46
C ASP A 77 3.70 5.84 -4.15
N LEU A 78 3.54 4.90 -5.08
CA LEU A 78 4.07 3.54 -5.05
C LEU A 78 5.20 3.37 -6.09
N THR A 79 5.85 4.47 -6.50
CA THR A 79 6.91 4.42 -7.52
C THR A 79 8.01 3.44 -7.10
N GLY A 80 8.30 2.45 -7.95
CA GLY A 80 9.30 1.40 -7.69
C GLY A 80 8.94 0.40 -6.58
N ALA A 81 7.71 0.43 -6.03
CA ALA A 81 7.31 -0.48 -4.98
C ALA A 81 7.20 -1.93 -5.48
N ASN A 82 7.50 -2.90 -4.61
CA ASN A 82 7.33 -4.32 -4.90
C ASN A 82 5.99 -4.82 -4.35
N LEU A 83 4.99 -4.97 -5.21
CA LEU A 83 3.64 -5.49 -4.91
C LEU A 83 3.46 -6.94 -5.41
N GLN A 84 4.55 -7.66 -5.67
CA GLN A 84 4.47 -9.03 -6.16
C GLN A 84 3.58 -9.89 -5.24
N GLY A 85 2.57 -10.56 -5.82
CA GLY A 85 1.65 -11.41 -5.06
C GLY A 85 0.71 -10.68 -4.08
N ALA A 86 0.73 -9.34 -4.04
CA ALA A 86 -0.13 -8.58 -3.13
C ALA A 86 -1.62 -8.78 -3.46
N ASN A 87 -2.46 -8.82 -2.43
CA ASN A 87 -3.90 -8.91 -2.57
C ASN A 87 -4.54 -7.53 -2.43
N LEU A 88 -4.91 -6.92 -3.55
CA LEU A 88 -5.58 -5.62 -3.67
C LEU A 88 -7.08 -5.78 -4.03
N THR A 89 -7.71 -6.90 -3.64
CA THR A 89 -9.13 -7.11 -3.92
C THR A 89 -9.96 -5.95 -3.36
N GLY A 90 -10.78 -5.30 -4.19
CA GLY A 90 -11.61 -4.16 -3.77
C GLY A 90 -10.85 -2.88 -3.42
N ALA A 91 -9.54 -2.82 -3.62
CA ALA A 91 -8.76 -1.64 -3.27
C ALA A 91 -9.09 -0.44 -4.17
N PHE A 92 -9.01 0.77 -3.60
CA PHE A 92 -9.14 2.03 -4.33
C PHE A 92 -7.75 2.54 -4.70
N VAL A 93 -7.42 2.52 -5.98
CA VAL A 93 -6.09 2.86 -6.53
C VAL A 93 -6.18 4.06 -7.47
N THR A 94 -7.23 4.86 -7.31
CA THR A 94 -7.51 6.04 -8.15
C THR A 94 -6.41 7.09 -8.00
N ASN A 95 -5.92 7.62 -9.12
CA ASN A 95 -4.83 8.61 -9.22
C ASN A 95 -3.49 8.19 -8.56
N ALA A 96 -3.30 6.92 -8.20
CA ALA A 96 -2.05 6.45 -7.61
C ALA A 96 -0.90 6.44 -8.63
N VAL A 97 0.34 6.57 -8.14
CA VAL A 97 1.55 6.49 -8.97
C VAL A 97 2.21 5.14 -8.77
N LEU A 98 2.08 4.25 -9.75
CA LEU A 98 2.64 2.88 -9.78
C LEU A 98 3.81 2.78 -10.76
N ASN A 99 4.42 3.90 -11.16
CA ASN A 99 5.52 3.89 -12.12
C ASN A 99 6.65 2.97 -11.62
N GLU A 100 7.18 2.13 -12.49
CA GLU A 100 8.25 1.16 -12.19
C GLU A 100 7.92 0.14 -11.08
N ALA A 101 6.67 0.09 -10.61
CA ALA A 101 6.25 -0.87 -9.58
C ALA A 101 6.17 -2.30 -10.13
N ASN A 102 6.44 -3.29 -9.28
CA ASN A 102 6.28 -4.69 -9.63
C ASN A 102 4.94 -5.23 -9.09
N LEU A 103 3.94 -5.41 -9.96
CA LEU A 103 2.65 -6.00 -9.62
C LEU A 103 2.52 -7.46 -10.10
N THR A 104 3.64 -8.14 -10.36
CA THR A 104 3.60 -9.54 -10.85
C THR A 104 2.74 -10.41 -9.93
N ALA A 105 1.77 -11.13 -10.49
CA ALA A 105 0.84 -11.98 -9.77
C ALA A 105 -0.01 -11.28 -8.69
N ALA A 106 -0.14 -9.95 -8.73
CA ALA A 106 -1.04 -9.23 -7.84
C ALA A 106 -2.51 -9.52 -8.17
N ASN A 107 -3.35 -9.55 -7.14
CA ASN A 107 -4.79 -9.72 -7.28
C ASN A 107 -5.51 -8.37 -7.16
N LEU A 108 -6.03 -7.86 -8.26
CA LEU A 108 -6.81 -6.62 -8.40
C LEU A 108 -8.30 -6.91 -8.62
N THR A 109 -8.80 -8.09 -8.23
CA THR A 109 -10.23 -8.43 -8.38
C THR A 109 -11.11 -7.34 -7.76
N ASN A 110 -12.08 -6.83 -8.52
CA ASN A 110 -12.99 -5.76 -8.09
C ASN A 110 -12.30 -4.46 -7.62
N ALA A 111 -11.02 -4.24 -7.92
CA ALA A 111 -10.34 -3.00 -7.57
C ALA A 111 -10.79 -1.86 -8.49
N GLU A 112 -10.75 -0.63 -7.96
CA GLU A 112 -10.95 0.59 -8.74
C GLU A 112 -9.58 1.20 -9.06
N MET A 113 -9.17 1.16 -10.33
CA MET A 113 -7.91 1.70 -10.81
C MET A 113 -8.15 2.73 -11.92
N ILE A 114 -8.52 3.93 -11.50
CA ILE A 114 -8.85 5.05 -12.39
C ILE A 114 -7.68 6.04 -12.42
N ASN A 115 -7.20 6.40 -13.61
CA ASN A 115 -6.11 7.37 -13.84
C ASN A 115 -4.79 7.05 -13.11
N ALA A 116 -4.55 5.78 -12.76
CA ALA A 116 -3.31 5.37 -12.12
C ALA A 116 -2.14 5.42 -13.12
N GLN A 117 -0.98 5.95 -12.71
CA GLN A 117 0.18 6.00 -13.59
C GLN A 117 0.96 4.69 -13.50
N THR A 118 1.15 3.97 -14.62
CA THR A 118 1.78 2.64 -14.64
C THR A 118 3.01 2.58 -15.55
N PHE A 119 3.66 3.71 -15.82
CA PHE A 119 4.82 3.75 -16.72
C PHE A 119 5.94 2.86 -16.20
N GLY A 120 6.36 1.86 -16.98
CA GLY A 120 7.40 0.91 -16.58
C GLY A 120 6.97 -0.12 -15.53
N ALA A 121 5.71 -0.11 -15.08
CA ALA A 121 5.22 -1.10 -14.13
C ALA A 121 5.19 -2.51 -14.75
N THR A 122 5.52 -3.53 -13.96
CA THR A 122 5.40 -4.94 -14.37
C THR A 122 4.04 -5.49 -13.95
N LEU A 123 3.21 -5.89 -14.93
CA LEU A 123 1.82 -6.31 -14.74
C LEU A 123 1.58 -7.77 -15.16
N SER A 124 2.61 -8.62 -15.15
CA SER A 124 2.49 -10.02 -15.57
C SER A 124 1.64 -10.85 -14.60
N ASN A 125 0.72 -11.64 -15.13
CA ASN A 125 -0.15 -12.55 -14.36
C ASN A 125 -1.04 -11.84 -13.32
N ILE A 126 -1.38 -10.57 -13.50
CA ILE A 126 -2.36 -9.90 -12.63
C ILE A 126 -3.76 -10.48 -12.84
N ASN A 127 -4.55 -10.52 -11.76
CA ASN A 127 -5.97 -10.81 -11.86
C ASN A 127 -6.78 -9.52 -11.76
N ILE A 128 -7.51 -9.19 -12.82
CA ILE A 128 -8.34 -7.98 -12.94
C ILE A 128 -9.83 -8.30 -13.08
N SER A 129 -10.25 -9.49 -12.66
CA SER A 129 -11.66 -9.91 -12.74
C SER A 129 -12.56 -8.90 -12.02
N GLY A 130 -13.51 -8.30 -12.74
CA GLY A 130 -14.44 -7.30 -12.19
C GLY A 130 -13.79 -5.98 -11.78
N ALA A 131 -12.50 -5.75 -12.11
CA ALA A 131 -11.83 -4.50 -11.81
C ALA A 131 -12.31 -3.39 -12.76
N ASP A 132 -12.54 -2.20 -12.21
CA ASP A 132 -12.82 -1.00 -12.98
C ASP A 132 -11.50 -0.31 -13.29
N ILE A 133 -11.03 -0.43 -14.54
CA ILE A 133 -9.72 0.08 -14.98
C ILE A 133 -9.93 1.10 -16.11
N TYR A 134 -9.66 2.37 -15.83
CA TYR A 134 -9.82 3.44 -16.80
C TYR A 134 -8.66 4.43 -16.72
N GLY A 135 -8.16 4.91 -17.86
CA GLY A 135 -7.12 5.96 -17.89
C GLY A 135 -5.78 5.57 -17.24
N SER A 136 -5.52 4.28 -16.98
CA SER A 136 -4.36 3.81 -16.21
C SER A 136 -3.19 3.28 -17.06
N GLY A 137 -3.27 3.41 -18.39
CA GLY A 137 -2.30 2.84 -19.32
C GLY A 137 -2.36 1.31 -19.47
N ILE A 138 -3.18 0.64 -18.66
CA ILE A 138 -3.46 -0.79 -18.80
C ILE A 138 -4.56 -0.96 -19.85
N GLY A 139 -4.21 -1.52 -21.00
CA GLY A 139 -5.19 -1.88 -22.02
C GLY A 139 -6.03 -3.06 -21.56
N ILE A 140 -7.20 -2.80 -20.98
CA ILE A 140 -8.22 -3.81 -20.77
C ILE A 140 -9.11 -3.82 -22.02
N GLY A 141 -9.03 -4.87 -22.82
CA GLY A 141 -9.82 -4.96 -24.06
C GLY A 141 -11.31 -4.79 -23.77
N GLY A 142 -11.91 -3.75 -24.34
CA GLY A 142 -13.33 -3.43 -24.31
C GLY A 142 -13.60 -2.49 -25.48
N GLU A 143 -14.58 -2.85 -26.32
CA GLU A 143 -14.98 -2.04 -27.46
C GLU A 143 -15.61 -0.74 -26.95
N GLU A 144 -15.08 0.40 -27.40
CA GLU A 144 -15.75 1.72 -27.27
C GLU A 144 -17.14 1.69 -27.92
#